data_AF-A0A830HEW0-F1
#
_entry.id   AF-A0A830HEW0-F1
#
_cell.length_a   1.000
_cell.length_b   1.000
_cell.length_c   1.000
_cell.angle_alpha   90.00
_cell.angle_beta   90.00
_cell.angle_gamma   90.00
#
_symmetry.space_group_name_H-M   'P 1'
#
loop_
_entity.id
_entity.type
_entity.pdbx_description
1 polymer ?
#
loop_
_entity_poly.entity_id
_entity_poly.type
_entity_poly.pdbx_seq_one_letter_code
_entity_poly.pdbx_strand_id
1 'polypeptide(L)'
;MAADAARENVESHYHATVSSHDALVRAFVALREDERHAVAHLNDAISRASATQLHAALVTARRRDLLDYAGGEEKLRAEASALAARSDALNAKMQQLHELYTKLKSDVESLLLEEPPTEELAPPPPTTEENLSISGIVTSMVTMAIESAQAEERGERAFSDGRRSLRRCVGALLERVASDAPAFQRALNECDERIAALAADDESDGDEAAMASARDIMQPLEDALAEGRALCTSCATAKALATATVYRQVRAVSALQVRIRDLRKRHVAYREAVSSARSSLRASALGRLPKMLAGYVDSLAEARRRSAVEASWRAEVERFLERMAEMRFTEARAREESLGRLVADGAVPVEMLERLGLISPEPPWLVEARPRGGILQNSREVTAEQVASAASALGLEKNDDGDGDGGGGI
;
A
#
# COMPACT_ATOMS: atom_id res chain seq x y z
N MET A 1 14.47 -21.62 18.24
CA MET A 1 13.79 -20.43 18.78
C MET A 1 14.20 -19.12 18.10
N ALA A 2 15.45 -18.64 18.19
CA ALA A 2 15.81 -17.34 17.61
C ALA A 2 15.75 -17.31 16.07
N ALA A 3 16.18 -18.40 15.40
CA ALA A 3 16.07 -18.54 13.95
C ALA A 3 14.60 -18.60 13.49
N ASP A 4 13.76 -19.33 14.22
CA ASP A 4 12.33 -19.48 13.91
C ASP A 4 11.59 -18.15 14.04
N ALA A 5 11.83 -17.40 15.12
CA ALA A 5 11.27 -16.06 15.30
C ALA A 5 11.73 -15.08 14.19
N ALA A 6 12.97 -15.23 13.72
CA ALA A 6 13.48 -14.40 12.62
C ALA A 6 12.84 -14.78 11.27
N ARG A 7 12.55 -16.07 11.04
CA ARG A 7 11.80 -16.56 9.88
C ARG A 7 10.36 -16.06 9.87
N GLU A 8 9.64 -16.20 10.97
CA GLU A 8 8.26 -15.72 11.13
C GLU A 8 8.17 -14.20 10.85
N ASN A 9 9.15 -13.44 11.32
CA ASN A 9 9.24 -12.00 11.05
C ASN A 9 9.43 -11.70 9.54
N VAL A 10 10.30 -12.45 8.87
CA VAL A 10 10.49 -12.33 7.41
C VAL A 10 9.19 -12.65 6.66
N GLU A 11 8.51 -13.74 7.01
CA GLU A 11 7.22 -14.13 6.41
C GLU A 11 6.17 -13.03 6.56
N SER A 12 6.00 -12.50 7.77
CA SER A 12 5.06 -11.41 8.06
C SER A 12 5.33 -10.18 7.21
N HIS A 13 6.59 -9.73 7.13
CA HIS A 13 6.97 -8.59 6.31
C HIS A 13 6.91 -8.88 4.80
N TYR A 14 7.15 -10.11 4.39
CA TYR A 14 7.01 -10.55 3.02
C TYR A 14 5.54 -10.49 2.58
N HIS A 15 4.59 -11.02 3.36
CA HIS A 15 3.15 -10.95 3.06
C HIS A 15 2.63 -9.51 2.93
N ALA A 16 3.09 -8.61 3.79
CA ALA A 16 2.78 -7.19 3.67
C ALA A 16 3.34 -6.60 2.35
N THR A 17 4.51 -7.05 1.93
CA THR A 17 5.17 -6.61 0.68
C THR A 17 4.46 -7.16 -0.56
N VAL A 18 4.01 -8.42 -0.53
CA VAL A 18 3.16 -9.02 -1.59
C VAL A 18 1.88 -8.22 -1.77
N SER A 19 1.16 -7.97 -0.67
CA SER A 19 -0.10 -7.21 -0.69
C SER A 19 0.08 -5.79 -1.26
N SER A 20 1.18 -5.13 -0.87
CA SER A 20 1.58 -3.81 -1.40
C SER A 20 1.93 -3.86 -2.89
N HIS A 21 2.64 -4.91 -3.34
CA HIS A 21 2.97 -5.10 -4.74
C HIS A 21 1.71 -5.27 -5.60
N ASP A 22 0.79 -6.15 -5.19
CA ASP A 22 -0.44 -6.41 -5.93
C ASP A 22 -1.34 -5.17 -6.03
N ALA A 23 -1.46 -4.41 -4.93
CA ALA A 23 -2.19 -3.14 -4.94
C ALA A 23 -1.57 -2.13 -5.91
N LEU A 24 -0.23 -2.04 -5.95
CA LEU A 24 0.49 -1.17 -6.88
C LEU A 24 0.30 -1.62 -8.34
N VAL A 25 0.39 -2.92 -8.62
CA VAL A 25 0.18 -3.48 -9.98
C VAL A 25 -1.24 -3.19 -10.45
N ARG A 26 -2.26 -3.42 -9.61
CA ARG A 26 -3.66 -3.07 -9.95
C ARG A 26 -3.81 -1.57 -10.26
N ALA A 27 -3.24 -0.70 -9.43
CA ALA A 27 -3.29 0.74 -9.65
C ALA A 27 -2.62 1.16 -10.97
N PHE A 28 -1.50 0.53 -11.30
CA PHE A 28 -0.76 0.77 -12.55
C PHE A 28 -1.53 0.27 -13.78
N VAL A 29 -2.14 -0.91 -13.73
CA VAL A 29 -2.99 -1.44 -14.81
C VAL A 29 -4.17 -0.49 -15.08
N ALA A 30 -4.88 -0.07 -14.04
CA ALA A 30 -5.98 0.88 -14.18
C ALA A 30 -5.51 2.23 -14.77
N LEU A 31 -4.33 2.74 -14.39
CA LEU A 31 -3.75 3.94 -15.01
C LEU A 31 -3.49 3.71 -16.51
N ARG A 32 -2.96 2.54 -16.90
CA ARG A 32 -2.69 2.24 -18.31
C ARG A 32 -3.97 2.12 -19.13
N GLU A 33 -5.03 1.60 -18.54
CA GLU A 33 -6.37 1.58 -19.16
C GLU A 33 -6.89 3.01 -19.36
N ASP A 34 -6.80 3.87 -18.34
CA ASP A 34 -7.17 5.29 -18.43
C ASP A 34 -6.39 6.00 -19.57
N GLU A 35 -5.07 5.80 -19.64
CA GLU A 35 -4.20 6.41 -20.64
C GLU A 35 -4.49 5.89 -22.05
N ARG A 36 -4.66 4.57 -22.21
CA ARG A 36 -5.01 3.95 -23.50
C ARG A 36 -6.36 4.43 -24.00
N HIS A 37 -7.37 4.48 -23.13
CA HIS A 37 -8.69 4.98 -23.47
C HIS A 37 -8.60 6.44 -23.93
N ALA A 38 -7.89 7.29 -23.20
CA ALA A 38 -7.74 8.69 -23.56
C ALA A 38 -7.03 8.90 -24.92
N VAL A 39 -6.02 8.08 -25.24
CA VAL A 39 -5.33 8.13 -26.53
C VAL A 39 -6.16 7.53 -27.67
N ALA A 40 -6.82 6.38 -27.45
CA ALA A 40 -7.62 5.70 -28.45
C ALA A 40 -8.78 6.56 -28.95
N HIS A 41 -9.44 7.29 -28.04
CA HIS A 41 -10.56 8.17 -28.36
C HIS A 41 -10.14 9.59 -28.74
N LEU A 42 -8.84 9.89 -28.83
CA LEU A 42 -8.36 11.25 -29.08
C LEU A 42 -8.78 11.78 -30.45
N ASN A 43 -8.54 11.03 -31.53
CA ASN A 43 -8.84 11.49 -32.88
C ASN A 43 -10.34 11.73 -33.09
N ASP A 44 -11.15 10.85 -32.51
CA ASP A 44 -12.60 10.95 -32.50
C ASP A 44 -13.06 12.18 -31.69
N ALA A 45 -12.52 12.39 -30.49
CA ALA A 45 -12.80 13.59 -29.69
C ALA A 45 -12.35 14.90 -30.37
N ILE A 46 -11.21 14.91 -31.06
CA ILE A 46 -10.74 16.06 -31.87
C ILE A 46 -11.71 16.33 -33.01
N SER A 47 -12.15 15.28 -33.72
CA SER A 47 -13.09 15.40 -34.84
C SER A 47 -14.42 15.96 -34.37
N ARG A 48 -14.95 15.45 -33.25
CA ARG A 48 -16.18 15.98 -32.64
C ARG A 48 -16.03 17.42 -32.15
N ALA A 49 -14.93 17.75 -31.49
CA ALA A 49 -14.68 19.09 -30.96
C ALA A 49 -14.54 20.16 -32.08
N SER A 50 -13.91 19.80 -33.19
CA SER A 50 -13.77 20.68 -34.36
C SER A 50 -15.04 20.79 -35.20
N ALA A 51 -15.84 19.72 -35.30
CA ALA A 51 -17.12 19.73 -36.00
C ALA A 51 -18.22 20.49 -35.24
N THR A 52 -18.10 20.62 -33.92
CA THR A 52 -19.11 21.29 -33.08
C THR A 52 -19.03 22.81 -33.24
N GLN A 53 -20.11 23.39 -33.76
CA GLN A 53 -20.23 24.85 -33.87
C GLN A 53 -20.37 25.49 -32.49
N LEU A 54 -19.56 26.52 -32.21
CA LEU A 54 -19.70 27.32 -31.01
C LEU A 54 -20.93 28.21 -31.06
N HIS A 55 -21.56 28.40 -29.90
CA HIS A 55 -22.55 29.45 -29.72
C HIS A 55 -21.95 30.82 -30.09
N ALA A 56 -22.72 31.67 -30.77
CA ALA A 56 -22.23 32.95 -31.31
C ALA A 56 -21.58 33.86 -30.25
N ALA A 57 -22.04 33.80 -29.00
CA ALA A 57 -21.48 34.57 -27.89
C ALA A 57 -20.06 34.11 -27.47
N LEU A 58 -19.65 32.89 -27.82
CA LEU A 58 -18.33 32.32 -27.53
C LEU A 58 -17.36 32.44 -28.70
N VAL A 59 -17.87 32.73 -29.91
CA VAL A 59 -17.04 32.90 -31.10
C VAL A 59 -16.23 34.18 -30.96
N THR A 60 -14.92 34.06 -31.10
CA THR A 60 -13.99 35.19 -31.13
C THR A 60 -13.05 35.07 -32.33
N ALA A 61 -12.30 36.12 -32.65
CA ALA A 61 -11.31 36.07 -33.74
C ALA A 61 -10.28 34.93 -33.56
N ARG A 62 -10.04 34.49 -32.33
CA ARG A 62 -9.08 33.43 -31.96
C ARG A 62 -9.71 32.08 -31.63
N ARG A 63 -11.04 32.01 -31.48
CA ARG A 63 -11.73 30.79 -31.03
C ARG A 63 -13.00 30.59 -31.85
N ARG A 64 -12.98 29.60 -32.73
CA ARG A 64 -14.04 29.28 -33.68
C ARG A 64 -14.75 27.98 -33.30
N ASP A 65 -14.04 27.05 -32.69
CA ASP A 65 -14.55 25.74 -32.27
C ASP A 65 -14.18 25.42 -30.81
N LEU A 66 -14.65 24.28 -30.29
CA LEU A 66 -14.31 23.82 -28.94
C LEU A 66 -12.84 23.38 -28.82
N LEU A 67 -12.21 23.00 -29.94
CA LEU A 67 -10.82 22.56 -29.98
C LEU A 67 -9.86 23.71 -29.66
N ASP A 68 -10.18 24.94 -30.09
CA ASP A 68 -9.44 26.16 -29.75
C ASP A 68 -9.39 26.41 -28.23
N TYR A 69 -10.46 26.05 -27.50
CA TYR A 69 -10.50 26.14 -26.02
C TYR A 69 -9.66 25.07 -25.34
N ALA A 70 -9.47 23.91 -25.97
CA ALA A 70 -8.52 22.88 -25.52
C ALA A 70 -7.05 23.24 -25.80
N GLY A 71 -6.80 24.32 -26.55
CA GLY A 71 -5.47 24.78 -26.95
C GLY A 71 -5.02 24.26 -28.30
N GLY A 72 -5.95 23.78 -29.13
CA GLY A 72 -5.70 23.34 -30.50
C GLY A 72 -5.27 21.88 -30.63
N GLU A 73 -5.34 21.41 -31.87
CA GLU A 73 -5.05 20.03 -32.25
C GLU A 73 -3.58 19.63 -31.98
N GLU A 74 -2.65 20.52 -32.35
CA GLU A 74 -1.20 20.29 -32.21
C GLU A 74 -0.82 20.06 -30.74
N LYS A 75 -1.40 20.86 -29.83
CA LYS A 75 -1.15 20.73 -28.39
C LYS A 75 -1.65 19.39 -27.85
N LEU A 76 -2.86 18.97 -28.23
CA LEU A 76 -3.42 17.70 -27.81
C LEU A 76 -2.59 16.51 -28.31
N ARG A 77 -2.12 16.56 -29.56
CA ARG A 77 -1.23 15.53 -30.11
C ARG A 77 0.13 15.51 -29.43
N ALA A 78 0.70 16.68 -29.14
CA ALA A 78 1.94 16.78 -28.38
C ALA A 78 1.79 16.21 -26.96
N GLU A 79 0.69 16.52 -26.27
CA GLU A 79 0.39 15.95 -24.96
C GLU A 79 0.18 14.44 -25.02
N ALA A 80 -0.48 13.91 -26.05
CA ALA A 80 -0.65 12.47 -26.25
C ALA A 80 0.69 11.75 -26.50
N SER A 81 1.57 12.34 -27.31
CA SER A 81 2.93 11.81 -27.52
C SER A 81 3.76 11.83 -26.24
N ALA A 82 3.71 12.93 -25.49
CA ALA A 82 4.39 13.04 -24.19
C ALA A 82 3.83 12.04 -23.15
N LEU A 83 2.52 11.81 -23.17
CA LEU A 83 1.86 10.80 -22.34
C LEU A 83 2.36 9.40 -22.67
N ALA A 84 2.45 9.04 -23.96
CA ALA A 84 2.96 7.75 -24.42
C ALA A 84 4.41 7.53 -23.94
N ALA A 85 5.29 8.50 -24.18
CA ALA A 85 6.69 8.43 -23.77
C ALA A 85 6.85 8.27 -22.25
N ARG A 86 6.06 9.03 -21.46
CA ARG A 86 6.05 8.90 -20.00
C ARG A 86 5.54 7.54 -19.55
N SER A 87 4.49 7.04 -20.18
CA SER A 87 3.88 5.76 -19.86
C SER A 87 4.84 4.59 -20.15
N ASP A 88 5.58 4.65 -21.26
CA ASP A 88 6.61 3.67 -21.59
C ASP A 88 7.76 3.69 -20.58
N ALA A 89 8.22 4.88 -20.18
CA ALA A 89 9.24 5.02 -19.15
C ALA A 89 8.78 4.48 -17.78
N LEU A 90 7.52 4.72 -17.39
CA LEU A 90 6.95 4.17 -16.16
C LEU A 90 6.79 2.65 -16.25
N ASN A 91 6.39 2.12 -17.41
CA ASN A 91 6.27 0.68 -17.65
C ASN A 91 7.61 -0.04 -17.52
N ALA A 92 8.68 0.48 -18.12
CA ALA A 92 10.02 -0.08 -17.98
C ALA A 92 10.45 -0.16 -16.50
N LYS A 93 10.15 0.89 -15.73
CA LYS A 93 10.45 0.90 -14.29
C LYS A 93 9.57 -0.09 -13.49
N MET A 94 8.31 -0.25 -13.87
CA MET A 94 7.41 -1.24 -13.27
C MET A 94 7.86 -2.68 -13.56
N GLN A 95 8.39 -2.95 -14.75
CA GLN A 95 9.00 -4.24 -15.10
C GLN A 95 10.23 -4.52 -14.22
N GLN A 96 11.14 -3.55 -14.07
CA GLN A 96 12.29 -3.68 -13.16
C GLN A 96 11.87 -3.93 -11.71
N LEU A 97 10.81 -3.25 -11.24
CA LEU A 97 10.27 -3.50 -9.91
C LEU A 97 9.71 -4.92 -9.78
N HIS A 98 9.03 -5.42 -10.81
CA HIS A 98 8.48 -6.76 -10.83
C HIS A 98 9.58 -7.84 -10.82
N GLU A 99 10.67 -7.65 -11.58
CA GLU A 99 11.84 -8.55 -11.56
C GLU A 99 12.48 -8.64 -10.17
N LEU A 100 12.57 -7.51 -9.46
CA LEU A 100 13.09 -7.50 -8.09
C LEU A 100 12.16 -8.24 -7.12
N TYR A 101 10.85 -8.11 -7.35
CA TYR A 101 9.85 -8.83 -6.56
C TYR A 101 9.89 -10.34 -6.84
N THR A 102 9.96 -10.78 -8.09
CA THR A 102 10.05 -12.21 -8.44
C THR A 102 11.32 -12.84 -7.89
N LYS A 103 12.44 -12.12 -7.93
CA LYS A 103 13.69 -12.55 -7.28
C LYS A 103 13.52 -12.69 -5.77
N LEU A 104 12.97 -11.67 -5.10
CA LEU A 104 12.71 -11.73 -3.66
C LEU A 104 11.79 -12.89 -3.29
N LYS A 105 10.73 -13.11 -4.07
CA LYS A 105 9.80 -14.23 -3.90
C LYS A 105 10.53 -15.57 -3.96
N SER A 106 11.35 -15.77 -5.00
CA SER A 106 12.17 -16.98 -5.13
C SER A 106 13.11 -17.17 -3.95
N ASP A 107 13.80 -16.10 -3.50
CA ASP A 107 14.74 -16.19 -2.38
C ASP A 107 14.02 -16.56 -1.06
N VAL A 108 12.81 -16.01 -0.84
CA VAL A 108 11.98 -16.34 0.34
C VAL A 108 11.47 -17.77 0.25
N GLU A 109 10.96 -18.20 -0.89
CA GLU A 109 10.51 -19.58 -1.11
C GLU A 109 11.65 -20.59 -0.90
N SER A 110 12.86 -20.30 -1.39
CA SER A 110 14.04 -21.14 -1.13
C SER A 110 14.38 -21.22 0.36
N LEU A 111 14.29 -20.12 1.11
CA LEU A 111 14.55 -20.13 2.55
C LEU A 111 13.49 -20.95 3.33
N LEU A 112 12.24 -20.95 2.89
CA LEU A 112 11.15 -21.68 3.51
C LEU A 112 11.16 -23.18 3.16
N LEU A 113 11.62 -23.53 1.96
CA LEU A 113 11.76 -24.91 1.49
C LEU A 113 13.06 -25.59 1.96
N GLU A 114 14.05 -24.83 2.43
CA GLU A 114 15.19 -25.39 3.16
C GLU A 114 14.70 -25.95 4.51
N GLU A 115 14.20 -27.19 4.46
CA GLU A 115 14.04 -28.01 5.65
C GLU A 115 15.39 -28.02 6.39
N PRO A 116 15.40 -27.82 7.72
CA PRO A 116 16.63 -28.01 8.48
C PRO A 116 17.12 -29.42 8.14
N PRO A 117 18.40 -29.61 7.78
CA PRO A 117 18.90 -30.90 7.35
C PRO A 117 18.49 -31.92 8.40
N THR A 118 17.53 -32.77 8.05
CA THR A 118 17.21 -34.00 8.75
C THR A 118 18.33 -34.97 8.42
N GLU A 119 19.57 -34.59 8.74
CA GLU A 119 20.57 -35.59 9.03
C GLU A 119 19.98 -36.38 10.20
N GLU A 120 19.68 -37.63 9.90
CA GLU A 120 19.19 -38.70 10.75
C GLU A 120 20.12 -38.83 11.97
N LEU A 121 20.02 -37.88 12.90
CA LEU A 121 20.57 -38.01 14.24
C LEU A 121 19.86 -39.21 14.83
N ALA A 122 20.58 -40.33 14.90
CA ALA A 122 20.13 -41.54 15.54
C ALA A 122 19.41 -41.19 16.85
N PRO A 123 18.24 -41.81 17.13
CA PRO A 123 17.41 -41.44 18.27
C PRO A 123 18.27 -41.47 19.54
N PRO A 124 18.23 -40.41 20.37
CA PRO A 124 18.96 -40.42 21.62
C PRO A 124 18.43 -41.59 22.48
N PRO A 125 19.31 -42.39 23.11
CA PRO A 125 18.89 -43.47 23.98
C PRO A 125 18.04 -42.91 25.15
N PRO A 126 17.06 -43.68 25.66
CA PRO A 126 16.13 -43.20 26.68
C PRO A 126 16.86 -43.00 28.02
N THR A 127 17.04 -41.75 28.44
CA THR A 127 17.67 -41.39 29.72
C THR A 127 16.67 -41.48 30.87
N THR A 128 16.89 -42.39 31.83
CA THR A 128 16.19 -42.42 33.12
C THR A 128 16.82 -41.46 34.13
N GLU A 129 15.97 -40.76 34.88
CA GLU A 129 16.26 -39.65 35.79
C GLU A 129 17.25 -39.99 36.92
N GLU A 130 18.31 -39.17 37.07
CA GLU A 130 18.85 -38.71 38.36
C GLU A 130 19.87 -37.57 38.13
N ASN A 131 19.52 -36.35 38.52
CA ASN A 131 20.22 -35.12 38.13
C ASN A 131 21.49 -34.82 38.97
N LEU A 132 22.59 -35.54 38.74
CA LEU A 132 23.94 -35.13 39.17
C LEU A 132 24.61 -34.21 38.13
N SER A 133 25.26 -33.09 38.48
CA SER A 133 25.93 -32.26 37.46
C SER A 133 27.03 -33.07 36.73
N ILE A 134 27.34 -32.77 35.46
CA ILE A 134 28.40 -33.47 34.69
C ILE A 134 29.72 -33.45 35.48
N SER A 135 30.04 -32.32 36.11
CA SER A 135 31.17 -32.20 37.03
C SER A 135 31.06 -33.19 38.19
N GLY A 136 29.89 -33.33 38.81
CA GLY A 136 29.66 -34.31 39.88
C GLY A 136 29.85 -35.77 39.45
N ILE A 137 29.50 -36.12 38.21
CA ILE A 137 29.69 -37.48 37.68
C ILE A 137 31.18 -37.73 37.37
N VAL A 138 31.87 -36.79 36.72
CA VAL A 138 33.33 -36.91 36.47
C VAL A 138 34.09 -36.99 37.79
N THR A 139 33.80 -36.10 38.74
CA THR A 139 34.44 -36.13 40.07
C THR A 139 34.14 -37.44 40.78
N SER A 140 32.90 -37.94 40.74
CA SER A 140 32.56 -39.25 41.31
C SER A 140 33.32 -40.40 40.64
N MET A 141 33.51 -40.37 39.32
CA MET A 141 34.28 -41.39 38.60
C MET A 141 35.76 -41.40 39.00
N VAL A 142 36.36 -40.21 39.10
CA VAL A 142 37.77 -40.05 39.49
C VAL A 142 37.97 -40.48 40.94
N THR A 143 37.10 -40.05 41.86
CA THR A 143 37.17 -40.47 43.27
C THR A 143 37.00 -41.98 43.40
N MET A 144 36.07 -42.57 42.66
CA MET A 144 35.88 -44.03 42.66
C MET A 144 37.03 -44.80 42.01
N ALA A 145 37.70 -44.26 41.00
CA ALA A 145 38.89 -44.87 40.39
C ALA A 145 40.05 -44.89 41.39
N ILE A 146 40.25 -43.77 42.10
CA ILE A 146 41.27 -43.63 43.15
C ILE A 146 40.97 -44.58 44.31
N GLU A 147 39.72 -44.64 44.78
CA GLU A 147 39.31 -45.55 45.86
C GLU A 147 39.42 -47.02 45.45
N SER A 148 39.12 -47.38 44.20
CA SER A 148 39.33 -48.73 43.67
C SER A 148 40.80 -49.10 43.60
N ALA A 149 41.67 -48.23 43.09
CA ALA A 149 43.11 -48.49 43.03
C ALA A 149 43.71 -48.68 44.44
N GLN A 150 43.28 -47.87 45.41
CA GLN A 150 43.69 -48.00 46.82
C GLN A 150 43.12 -49.24 47.55
N ALA A 151 42.00 -49.78 47.08
CA ALA A 151 41.41 -51.01 47.63
C ALA A 151 42.07 -52.28 47.07
N GLU A 152 42.70 -52.21 45.90
CA GLU A 152 43.45 -53.30 45.27
C GLU A 152 44.77 -53.58 46.00
N GLU A 153 45.48 -52.54 46.44
CA GLU A 153 46.64 -52.63 47.35
C GLU A 153 46.34 -53.40 48.65
N ARG A 154 45.06 -53.47 49.05
CA ARG A 154 44.60 -54.15 50.27
C ARG A 154 43.96 -55.51 50.02
N GLY A 155 43.77 -55.91 48.76
CA GLY A 155 43.30 -57.25 48.38
C GLY A 155 41.85 -57.59 48.74
N GLU A 156 40.89 -56.65 48.66
CA GLU A 156 39.50 -56.87 49.07
C GLU A 156 38.46 -56.88 47.93
N ARG A 157 37.34 -57.62 48.14
CA ARG A 157 36.17 -57.75 47.24
C ARG A 157 35.58 -56.39 46.76
N ALA A 158 35.86 -55.31 47.48
CA ALA A 158 35.50 -53.94 47.15
C ALA A 158 35.99 -53.48 45.77
N PHE A 159 37.10 -54.03 45.27
CA PHE A 159 37.62 -53.72 43.94
C PHE A 159 36.64 -54.06 42.80
N SER A 160 35.93 -55.18 42.92
CA SER A 160 34.98 -55.64 41.91
C SER A 160 33.68 -54.83 41.87
N ASP A 161 33.24 -54.31 43.01
CA ASP A 161 32.07 -53.45 43.12
C ASP A 161 32.40 -52.00 42.72
N GLY A 162 33.62 -51.53 43.01
CA GLY A 162 34.15 -50.26 42.52
C GLY A 162 34.23 -50.20 41.00
N ARG A 163 34.77 -51.24 40.33
CA ARG A 163 34.74 -51.34 38.84
C ARG A 163 33.32 -51.36 38.27
N ARG A 164 32.36 -51.98 38.97
CA ARG A 164 30.96 -52.08 38.51
C ARG A 164 30.24 -50.72 38.60
N SER A 165 30.48 -49.98 39.68
CA SER A 165 29.97 -48.61 39.81
C SER A 165 30.69 -47.62 38.88
N LEU A 166 31.99 -47.79 38.62
CA LEU A 166 32.72 -46.95 37.67
C LEU A 166 32.16 -47.08 36.26
N ARG A 167 31.88 -48.31 35.80
CA ARG A 167 31.19 -48.55 34.52
C ARG A 167 29.80 -47.94 34.47
N ARG A 168 29.07 -47.95 35.59
CA ARG A 168 27.73 -47.33 35.69
C ARG A 168 27.81 -45.79 35.61
N CYS A 169 28.83 -45.19 36.22
CA CYS A 169 29.10 -43.76 36.11
C CYS A 169 29.59 -43.35 34.71
N VAL A 170 30.45 -44.16 34.06
CA VAL A 170 30.86 -43.96 32.65
C VAL A 170 29.63 -43.97 31.73
N GLY A 171 28.71 -44.92 31.92
CA GLY A 171 27.45 -44.96 31.18
C GLY A 171 26.59 -43.70 31.34
N ALA A 172 26.44 -43.20 32.58
CA ALA A 172 25.71 -41.97 32.87
C ALA A 172 26.41 -40.69 32.34
N LEU A 173 27.75 -40.73 32.23
CA LEU A 173 28.56 -39.67 31.66
C LEU A 173 28.36 -39.59 30.14
N LEU A 174 28.37 -40.74 29.45
CA LEU A 174 28.15 -40.83 28.01
C LEU A 174 26.77 -40.29 27.59
N GLU A 175 25.72 -40.53 28.37
CA GLU A 175 24.39 -39.96 28.13
C GLU A 175 24.32 -38.44 28.31
N ARG A 176 25.18 -37.85 29.16
CA ARG A 176 25.13 -36.41 29.49
C ARG A 176 26.15 -35.55 28.76
N VAL A 177 27.27 -36.12 28.32
CA VAL A 177 28.26 -35.45 27.45
C VAL A 177 27.64 -35.07 26.09
N ALA A 178 26.54 -35.72 25.69
CA ALA A 178 25.70 -35.27 24.57
C ALA A 178 25.14 -33.83 24.73
N SER A 179 25.19 -33.24 25.94
CA SER A 179 24.55 -31.95 26.24
C SER A 179 25.49 -30.76 26.53
N ASP A 180 26.78 -30.93 26.88
CA ASP A 180 27.67 -29.77 27.12
C ASP A 180 29.19 -30.06 27.02
N ALA A 181 29.82 -29.63 25.92
CA ALA A 181 31.20 -29.98 25.54
C ALA A 181 32.38 -29.20 26.21
N PRO A 182 32.29 -27.90 26.57
CA PRO A 182 33.47 -27.12 26.96
C PRO A 182 33.92 -27.28 28.42
N ALA A 183 33.04 -27.75 29.32
CA ALA A 183 33.41 -28.08 30.70
C ALA A 183 34.11 -29.45 30.78
N PHE A 184 33.72 -30.37 29.91
CA PHE A 184 34.27 -31.73 29.85
C PHE A 184 35.71 -31.76 29.35
N GLN A 185 36.05 -30.95 28.34
CA GLN A 185 37.42 -30.85 27.84
C GLN A 185 38.41 -30.34 28.92
N ARG A 186 37.97 -29.42 29.79
CA ARG A 186 38.78 -28.94 30.91
C ARG A 186 39.00 -30.03 31.96
N ALA A 187 37.96 -30.79 32.29
CA ALA A 187 38.07 -31.90 33.24
C ALA A 187 38.97 -33.03 32.71
N LEU A 188 38.93 -33.34 31.41
CA LEU A 188 39.85 -34.30 30.79
C LEU A 188 41.31 -33.84 30.88
N ASN A 189 41.60 -32.57 30.56
CA ASN A 189 42.95 -32.04 30.66
C ASN A 189 43.48 -32.08 32.12
N GLU A 190 42.62 -31.79 33.10
CA GLU A 190 42.98 -31.83 34.52
C GLU A 190 43.23 -33.26 35.02
N CYS A 191 42.52 -34.26 34.45
CA CYS A 191 42.80 -35.67 34.67
C CYS A 191 44.13 -36.09 34.03
N ASP A 192 44.43 -35.65 32.81
CA ASP A 192 45.70 -35.94 32.13
C ASP A 192 46.90 -35.36 32.92
N GLU A 193 46.77 -34.14 33.44
CA GLU A 193 47.77 -33.52 34.32
C GLU A 193 47.97 -34.31 35.62
N ARG A 194 46.89 -34.84 36.22
CA ARG A 194 46.98 -35.68 37.42
C ARG A 194 47.58 -37.06 37.16
N ILE A 195 47.27 -37.70 36.05
CA ILE A 195 47.88 -38.98 35.64
C ILE A 195 49.38 -38.77 35.38
N ALA A 196 49.75 -37.69 34.71
CA ALA A 196 51.15 -37.35 34.47
C ALA A 196 51.91 -37.06 35.78
N ALA A 197 51.26 -36.41 36.75
CA ALA A 197 51.85 -36.17 38.07
C ALA A 197 52.05 -37.47 38.87
N LEU A 198 51.06 -38.39 38.85
CA LEU A 198 51.19 -39.71 39.49
C LEU A 198 52.28 -40.57 38.84
N ALA A 199 52.43 -40.51 37.52
CA ALA A 199 53.50 -41.22 36.81
C ALA A 199 54.91 -40.67 37.12
N ALA A 200 55.03 -39.40 37.50
CA ALA A 200 56.30 -38.78 37.87
C ALA A 200 56.77 -39.15 39.29
N ASP A 201 55.85 -39.53 40.18
CA ASP A 201 56.16 -39.93 41.56
C ASP A 201 56.62 -41.41 41.66
N ASP A 202 56.36 -42.23 40.63
CA ASP A 202 56.62 -43.69 40.63
C ASP A 202 57.97 -44.11 39.98
N GLU A 203 58.81 -43.16 39.54
CA GLU A 203 60.12 -43.47 38.93
C GLU A 203 61.21 -43.98 39.92
N SER A 204 60.88 -44.28 41.18
CA SER A 204 61.90 -44.46 42.24
C SER A 204 62.33 -45.89 42.62
N ASP A 205 61.70 -46.98 42.17
CA ASP A 205 62.27 -48.33 42.35
C ASP A 205 61.81 -49.30 41.25
N GLY A 206 62.78 -49.84 40.50
CA GLY A 206 62.54 -50.66 39.31
C GLY A 206 62.14 -52.10 39.65
N ASP A 207 60.85 -52.40 39.55
CA ASP A 207 60.34 -53.77 39.42
C ASP A 207 59.57 -53.92 38.09
N GLU A 208 60.24 -54.49 37.08
CA GLU A 208 59.79 -54.58 35.69
C GLU A 208 58.48 -55.38 35.54
N ALA A 209 58.22 -56.30 36.47
CA ALA A 209 57.00 -57.08 36.53
C ALA A 209 55.79 -56.26 37.07
N ALA A 210 56.04 -55.36 38.02
CA ALA A 210 55.02 -54.46 38.55
C ALA A 210 54.62 -53.40 37.51
N MET A 211 55.57 -52.89 36.74
CA MET A 211 55.33 -51.98 35.62
C MET A 211 54.52 -52.63 34.48
N ALA A 212 54.78 -53.91 34.18
CA ALA A 212 53.99 -54.66 33.19
C ALA A 212 52.54 -54.90 33.66
N SER A 213 52.36 -55.25 34.94
CA SER A 213 51.02 -55.42 35.53
C SER A 213 50.25 -54.09 35.64
N ALA A 214 50.93 -52.99 36.00
CA ALA A 214 50.35 -51.66 36.02
C ALA A 214 49.91 -51.21 34.63
N ARG A 215 50.68 -51.56 33.59
CA ARG A 215 50.32 -51.29 32.18
C ARG A 215 49.07 -52.03 31.74
N ASP A 216 48.94 -53.31 32.09
CA ASP A 216 47.71 -54.10 31.81
C ASP A 216 46.48 -53.56 32.57
N ILE A 217 46.67 -52.94 33.72
CA ILE A 217 45.60 -52.32 34.52
C ILE A 217 45.23 -50.93 34.00
N MET A 218 46.19 -50.17 33.48
CA MET A 218 46.02 -48.82 32.94
C MET A 218 45.50 -48.81 31.50
N GLN A 219 45.76 -49.84 30.70
CA GLN A 219 45.33 -49.92 29.30
C GLN A 219 43.81 -49.70 29.11
N PRO A 220 42.89 -50.30 29.90
CA PRO A 220 41.46 -50.05 29.77
C PRO A 220 41.05 -48.61 30.14
N LEU A 221 41.81 -47.95 31.02
CA LEU A 221 41.60 -46.54 31.37
C LEU A 221 42.06 -45.63 30.22
N GLU A 222 43.22 -45.92 29.64
CA GLU A 222 43.73 -45.23 28.45
C GLU A 222 42.77 -45.38 27.26
N ASP A 223 42.23 -46.59 27.03
CA ASP A 223 41.24 -46.85 25.98
C ASP A 223 39.95 -46.06 26.23
N ALA A 224 39.46 -46.01 27.47
CA ALA A 224 38.26 -45.23 27.83
C ALA A 224 38.49 -43.71 27.69
N LEU A 225 39.67 -43.21 28.04
CA LEU A 225 40.05 -41.81 27.83
C LEU A 225 40.16 -41.49 26.33
N ALA A 226 40.71 -42.41 25.53
CA ALA A 226 40.79 -42.26 24.07
C ALA A 226 39.39 -42.20 23.43
N GLU A 227 38.46 -43.08 23.85
CA GLU A 227 37.07 -43.08 23.40
C GLU A 227 36.35 -41.78 23.81
N GLY A 228 36.56 -41.31 25.05
CA GLY A 228 36.03 -40.04 25.54
C GLY A 228 36.54 -38.84 24.73
N ARG A 229 37.83 -38.79 24.39
CA ARG A 229 38.42 -37.76 23.53
C ARG A 229 37.86 -37.81 22.11
N ALA A 230 37.65 -39.00 21.54
CA ALA A 230 37.06 -39.18 20.23
C ALA A 230 35.60 -38.67 20.19
N LEU A 231 34.80 -38.98 21.22
CA LEU A 231 33.45 -38.47 21.37
C LEU A 231 33.42 -36.94 21.45
N CYS A 232 34.29 -36.34 22.27
CA CYS A 232 34.38 -34.88 22.40
C CYS A 232 34.72 -34.20 21.09
N THR A 233 35.65 -34.79 20.33
CA THR A 233 36.03 -34.30 19.00
C THR A 233 34.83 -34.36 18.06
N SER A 234 34.10 -35.48 18.04
CA SER A 234 32.86 -35.62 17.25
C SER A 234 31.81 -34.58 17.64
N CYS A 235 31.51 -34.43 18.93
CA CYS A 235 30.57 -33.42 19.44
C CYS A 235 31.01 -31.98 19.09
N ALA A 236 32.30 -31.67 19.18
CA ALA A 236 32.83 -30.36 18.82
C ALA A 236 32.68 -30.09 17.32
N THR A 237 32.95 -31.07 16.46
CA THR A 237 32.75 -30.94 15.01
C THR A 237 31.27 -30.78 14.65
N ALA A 238 30.38 -31.58 15.24
CA ALA A 238 28.93 -31.46 15.07
C ALA A 238 28.42 -30.08 15.52
N LYS A 239 28.88 -29.58 16.68
CA LYS A 239 28.55 -28.23 17.17
C LYS A 239 29.05 -27.14 16.23
N ALA A 240 30.28 -27.27 15.70
CA ALA A 240 30.84 -26.30 14.76
C ALA A 240 30.02 -26.26 13.45
N LEU A 241 29.64 -27.42 12.91
CA LEU A 241 28.78 -27.53 11.74
C LEU A 241 27.40 -26.92 11.98
N ALA A 242 26.74 -27.27 13.09
CA ALA A 242 25.45 -26.71 13.48
C ALA A 242 25.52 -25.17 13.62
N THR A 243 26.58 -24.66 14.27
CA THR A 243 26.81 -23.21 14.44
C THR A 243 27.00 -22.52 13.09
N ALA A 244 27.77 -23.12 12.18
CA ALA A 244 27.98 -22.59 10.83
C ALA A 244 26.67 -22.54 10.02
N THR A 245 25.83 -23.58 10.13
CA THR A 245 24.51 -23.63 9.49
C THR A 245 23.59 -22.54 10.03
N VAL A 246 23.48 -22.40 11.35
CA VAL A 246 22.68 -21.34 11.98
C VAL A 246 23.17 -19.96 11.55
N TYR A 247 24.48 -19.73 11.51
CA TYR A 247 25.05 -18.45 11.07
C TYR A 247 24.70 -18.14 9.61
N ARG A 248 24.77 -19.13 8.71
CA ARG A 248 24.36 -18.96 7.30
C ARG A 248 22.87 -18.61 7.20
N GLN A 249 22.00 -19.29 7.94
CA GLN A 249 20.57 -19.02 7.96
C GLN A 249 20.25 -17.61 8.48
N VAL A 250 20.85 -17.20 9.60
CA VAL A 250 20.67 -15.85 10.17
C VAL A 250 21.15 -14.77 9.20
N ARG A 251 22.27 -15.00 8.51
CA ARG A 251 22.79 -14.08 7.49
C ARG A 251 21.85 -13.99 6.28
N ALA A 252 21.29 -15.11 5.82
CA ALA A 252 20.32 -15.14 4.73
C ALA A 252 19.03 -14.37 5.10
N VAL A 253 18.48 -14.63 6.29
CA VAL A 253 17.33 -13.90 6.85
C VAL A 253 17.61 -12.40 6.91
N SER A 254 18.78 -11.99 7.42
CA SER A 254 19.15 -10.58 7.51
C SER A 254 19.24 -9.92 6.13
N ALA A 255 19.80 -10.61 5.13
CA ALA A 255 19.85 -10.12 3.76
C ALA A 255 18.46 -9.95 3.14
N LEU A 256 17.54 -10.88 3.41
CA LEU A 256 16.14 -10.80 2.97
C LEU A 256 15.41 -9.62 3.62
N GLN A 257 15.60 -9.39 4.92
CA GLN A 257 15.00 -8.24 5.62
C GLN A 257 15.43 -6.90 5.01
N VAL A 258 16.70 -6.77 4.60
CA VAL A 258 17.19 -5.58 3.90
C VAL A 258 16.52 -5.44 2.53
N ARG A 259 16.43 -6.52 1.74
CA ARG A 259 15.75 -6.50 0.43
C ARG A 259 14.27 -6.15 0.54
N ILE A 260 13.55 -6.72 1.52
CA ILE A 260 12.15 -6.41 1.80
C ILE A 260 11.99 -4.93 2.12
N ARG A 261 12.85 -4.38 2.99
CA ARG A 261 12.83 -2.96 3.35
C ARG A 261 13.04 -2.06 2.12
N ASP A 262 14.01 -2.39 1.28
CA ASP A 262 14.30 -1.61 0.07
C ASP A 262 13.18 -1.70 -0.95
N LEU A 263 12.57 -2.88 -1.13
CA LEU A 263 11.43 -3.07 -2.02
C LEU A 263 10.21 -2.27 -1.54
N ARG A 264 9.92 -2.27 -0.24
CA ARG A 264 8.86 -1.46 0.37
C ARG A 264 9.07 0.04 0.13
N LYS A 265 10.30 0.54 0.30
CA LYS A 265 10.64 1.95 -0.02
C LYS A 265 10.36 2.26 -1.49
N ARG A 266 10.74 1.37 -2.40
CA ARG A 266 10.45 1.51 -3.84
C ARG A 266 8.96 1.50 -4.12
N HIS A 267 8.17 0.60 -3.50
CA HIS A 267 6.71 0.58 -3.66
C HIS A 267 6.07 1.93 -3.31
N VAL A 268 6.52 2.60 -2.24
CA VAL A 268 6.02 3.93 -1.88
C VAL A 268 6.28 4.94 -3.00
N ALA A 269 7.53 5.02 -3.48
CA ALA A 269 7.90 5.92 -4.56
C ALA A 269 7.13 5.63 -5.87
N TYR A 270 6.94 4.35 -6.21
CA TYR A 270 6.17 3.98 -7.41
C TYR A 270 4.68 4.28 -7.29
N ARG A 271 4.10 4.10 -6.11
CA ARG A 271 2.70 4.48 -5.85
C ARG A 271 2.49 5.98 -5.99
N GLU A 272 3.43 6.79 -5.52
CA GLU A 272 3.43 8.25 -5.74
C GLU A 272 3.61 8.62 -7.21
N ALA A 273 4.49 7.91 -7.94
CA ALA A 273 4.66 8.11 -9.37
C ALA A 273 3.38 7.78 -10.14
N VAL A 274 2.68 6.68 -9.80
CA VAL A 274 1.41 6.29 -10.40
C VAL A 274 0.30 7.30 -10.07
N SER A 275 0.20 7.75 -8.81
CA SER A 275 -0.81 8.74 -8.42
C SER A 275 -0.56 10.10 -9.09
N SER A 276 0.70 10.53 -9.20
CA SER A 276 1.13 11.73 -9.90
C SER A 276 0.88 11.64 -11.42
N ALA A 277 1.15 10.49 -12.04
CA ALA A 277 0.82 10.28 -13.45
C ALA A 277 -0.69 10.36 -13.69
N ARG A 278 -1.51 9.77 -12.82
CA ARG A 278 -2.97 9.85 -12.90
C ARG A 278 -3.50 11.28 -12.72
N SER A 279 -2.97 12.04 -11.74
CA SER A 279 -3.37 13.43 -11.55
C SER A 279 -2.94 14.31 -12.73
N SER A 280 -1.73 14.09 -13.26
CA SER A 280 -1.24 14.74 -14.48
C SER A 280 -2.13 14.45 -15.68
N LEU A 281 -2.57 13.20 -15.88
CA LEU A 281 -3.52 12.85 -16.94
C LEU A 281 -4.84 13.63 -16.75
N ARG A 282 -5.43 13.63 -15.55
CA ARG A 282 -6.68 14.36 -15.26
C ARG A 282 -6.56 15.87 -15.45
N ALA A 283 -5.38 16.44 -15.18
CA ALA A 283 -5.09 17.86 -15.34
C ALA A 283 -4.55 18.22 -16.74
N SER A 284 -4.32 17.26 -17.63
CA SER A 284 -3.93 17.52 -19.01
C SER A 284 -5.11 18.01 -19.85
N ALA A 285 -4.86 18.61 -21.02
CA ALA A 285 -5.93 18.94 -21.95
C ALA A 285 -6.62 17.67 -22.45
N LEU A 286 -5.86 16.59 -22.64
CA LEU A 286 -6.37 15.26 -23.01
C LEU A 286 -7.42 14.75 -22.02
N GLY A 287 -7.12 14.78 -20.72
CA GLY A 287 -8.03 14.31 -19.66
C GLY A 287 -9.21 15.23 -19.40
N ARG A 288 -9.10 16.52 -19.72
CA ARG A 288 -10.20 17.49 -19.60
C ARG A 288 -11.13 17.51 -20.80
N LEU A 289 -10.66 17.12 -21.99
CA LEU A 289 -11.42 17.25 -23.23
C LEU A 289 -12.82 16.61 -23.14
N PRO A 290 -13.01 15.35 -22.67
CA PRO A 290 -14.34 14.77 -22.55
C PRO A 290 -15.26 15.58 -21.61
N LYS A 291 -14.74 16.04 -20.47
CA LYS A 291 -15.50 16.85 -19.50
C LYS A 291 -15.85 18.23 -20.04
N MET A 292 -14.96 18.82 -20.83
CA MET A 292 -15.20 20.11 -21.49
C MET A 292 -16.31 20.00 -22.53
N LEU A 293 -16.31 18.92 -23.33
CA LEU A 293 -17.36 18.65 -24.32
C LEU A 293 -18.73 18.46 -23.64
N ALA A 294 -18.79 17.64 -22.58
CA ALA A 294 -20.01 17.46 -21.79
C ALA A 294 -20.48 18.76 -21.13
N GLY A 295 -19.57 19.46 -20.46
CA GLY A 295 -19.88 20.72 -19.79
C GLY A 295 -20.34 21.83 -20.76
N TYR A 296 -19.92 21.79 -22.02
CA TYR A 296 -20.43 22.69 -23.05
C TYR A 296 -21.91 22.44 -23.35
N VAL A 297 -22.31 21.18 -23.54
CA VAL A 297 -23.73 20.82 -23.76
C VAL A 297 -24.59 21.22 -22.57
N ASP A 298 -24.12 20.93 -21.35
CA ASP A 298 -24.82 21.32 -20.12
C ASP A 298 -24.97 22.84 -20.02
N SER A 299 -23.93 23.59 -20.41
CA SER A 299 -23.96 25.05 -20.43
C SER A 299 -24.96 25.60 -21.43
N LEU A 300 -25.10 24.97 -22.61
CA LEU A 300 -26.12 25.35 -23.60
C LEU A 300 -27.53 25.05 -23.09
N ALA A 301 -27.73 23.89 -22.46
CA ALA A 301 -29.02 23.52 -21.88
C ALA A 301 -29.45 24.50 -20.77
N GLU A 302 -28.51 24.90 -19.90
CA GLU A 302 -28.76 25.90 -18.85
C GLU A 302 -29.00 27.29 -19.44
N ALA A 303 -28.25 27.70 -20.47
CA ALA A 303 -28.48 28.98 -21.16
C ALA A 303 -29.89 29.05 -21.78
N ARG A 304 -30.35 27.95 -22.39
CA ARG A 304 -31.73 27.81 -22.88
C ARG A 304 -32.75 27.91 -21.75
N ARG A 305 -32.53 27.21 -20.64
CA ARG A 305 -33.41 27.25 -19.46
C ARG A 305 -33.56 28.69 -18.94
N ARG A 306 -32.45 29.42 -18.81
CA ARG A 306 -32.46 30.82 -18.38
C ARG A 306 -33.18 31.73 -19.36
N SER A 307 -32.99 31.51 -20.66
CA SER A 307 -33.71 32.26 -21.71
C SER A 307 -35.22 32.06 -21.61
N ALA A 308 -35.69 30.83 -21.34
CA ALA A 308 -37.11 30.54 -21.15
C ALA A 308 -37.69 31.21 -19.89
N VAL A 309 -36.95 31.19 -18.78
CA VAL A 309 -37.34 31.90 -17.55
C VAL A 309 -37.42 33.40 -17.80
N GLU A 310 -36.44 33.97 -18.50
CA GLU A 310 -36.45 35.39 -18.85
C GLU A 310 -37.65 35.75 -19.74
N ALA A 311 -37.99 34.92 -20.73
CA ALA A 311 -39.17 35.11 -21.56
C ALA A 311 -40.47 35.07 -20.74
N SER A 312 -40.59 34.13 -19.80
CA SER A 312 -41.74 34.07 -18.87
C SER A 312 -41.84 35.33 -18.02
N TRP A 313 -40.71 35.80 -17.48
CA TRP A 313 -40.65 37.03 -16.69
C TRP A 313 -41.03 38.28 -17.52
N ARG A 314 -40.55 38.39 -18.76
CA ARG A 314 -40.95 39.48 -19.68
C ARG A 314 -42.46 39.48 -19.90
N ALA A 315 -43.07 38.32 -20.14
CA ALA A 315 -44.52 38.20 -20.30
C ALA A 315 -45.30 38.60 -19.03
N GLU A 316 -44.79 38.28 -17.83
CA GLU A 316 -45.40 38.72 -16.57
C GLU A 316 -45.31 40.24 -16.37
N VAL A 317 -44.17 40.83 -16.72
CA VAL A 317 -43.97 42.28 -16.70
C VAL A 317 -44.92 42.98 -17.67
N GLU A 318 -45.07 42.46 -18.89
CA GLU A 318 -46.02 42.99 -19.88
C GLU A 318 -47.46 42.96 -19.34
N ARG A 319 -47.91 41.82 -18.80
CA ARG A 319 -49.24 41.72 -18.15
C ARG A 319 -49.39 42.65 -16.96
N PHE A 320 -48.32 42.91 -16.21
CA PHE A 320 -48.35 43.88 -15.13
C PHE A 320 -48.53 45.30 -15.68
N LEU A 321 -47.77 45.69 -16.70
CA LEU A 321 -47.88 46.99 -17.35
C LEU A 321 -49.27 47.21 -17.97
N GLU A 322 -49.86 46.18 -18.57
CA GLU A 322 -51.24 46.20 -19.08
C GLU A 322 -52.26 46.45 -17.97
N ARG A 323 -52.19 45.72 -16.84
CA ARG A 323 -53.07 45.94 -15.69
C ARG A 323 -52.92 47.33 -15.09
N MET A 324 -51.69 47.83 -15.01
CA MET A 324 -51.42 49.20 -14.57
C MET A 324 -52.01 50.23 -15.55
N ALA A 325 -51.95 49.97 -16.85
CA ALA A 325 -52.59 50.81 -17.85
C ALA A 325 -54.12 50.81 -17.69
N GLU A 326 -54.74 49.65 -17.53
CA GLU A 326 -56.18 49.51 -17.30
C GLU A 326 -56.63 50.25 -16.04
N MET A 327 -55.93 50.09 -14.91
CA MET A 327 -56.25 50.82 -13.68
C MET A 327 -56.21 52.33 -13.89
N ARG A 328 -55.18 52.86 -14.57
CA ARG A 328 -55.12 54.30 -14.92
C ARG A 328 -56.32 54.75 -15.76
N PHE A 329 -56.73 53.95 -16.74
CA PHE A 329 -57.91 54.28 -17.55
C PHE A 329 -59.19 54.29 -16.71
N THR A 330 -59.36 53.32 -15.80
CA THR A 330 -60.53 53.27 -14.91
C THR A 330 -60.57 54.44 -13.92
N GLU A 331 -59.42 54.81 -13.34
CA GLU A 331 -59.31 55.97 -12.44
C GLU A 331 -59.55 57.28 -13.18
N ALA A 332 -58.94 57.48 -14.35
CA ALA A 332 -59.12 58.68 -15.16
C ALA A 332 -60.60 58.88 -15.51
N ARG A 333 -61.29 57.81 -15.91
CA ARG A 333 -62.73 57.83 -16.17
C ARG A 333 -63.56 58.13 -14.92
N ALA A 334 -63.27 57.46 -13.80
CA ALA A 334 -63.98 57.69 -12.54
C ALA A 334 -63.80 59.13 -12.03
N ARG A 335 -62.61 59.69 -12.21
CA ARG A 335 -62.30 61.10 -11.91
C ARG A 335 -63.06 62.05 -12.82
N GLU A 336 -63.06 61.81 -14.14
CA GLU A 336 -63.83 62.61 -15.10
C GLU A 336 -65.33 62.60 -14.76
N GLU A 337 -65.90 61.42 -14.47
CA GLU A 337 -67.31 61.28 -14.07
C GLU A 337 -67.62 61.98 -12.73
N SER A 338 -66.67 61.96 -11.78
CA SER A 338 -66.85 62.58 -10.46
C SER A 338 -66.73 64.10 -10.53
N LEU A 339 -65.74 64.62 -11.26
CA LEU A 339 -65.58 66.06 -11.53
C LEU A 339 -66.76 66.59 -12.33
N GLY A 340 -67.21 65.85 -13.35
CA GLY A 340 -68.39 66.20 -14.14
C GLY A 340 -69.63 66.36 -13.29
N ARG A 341 -69.88 65.46 -12.33
CA ARG A 341 -70.99 65.58 -11.36
C ARG A 341 -70.85 66.80 -10.45
N LEU A 342 -69.67 67.00 -9.84
CA LEU A 342 -69.43 68.13 -8.93
C LEU A 342 -69.62 69.49 -9.61
N VAL A 343 -69.25 69.60 -10.89
CA VAL A 343 -69.42 70.83 -11.68
C VAL A 343 -70.86 70.98 -12.18
N ALA A 344 -71.48 69.92 -12.73
CA ALA A 344 -72.83 69.99 -13.27
C ALA A 344 -73.90 70.29 -12.20
N ASP A 345 -73.73 69.77 -10.99
CA ASP A 345 -74.64 70.00 -9.87
C ASP A 345 -74.43 71.36 -9.19
N GLY A 346 -73.43 72.14 -9.63
CA GLY A 346 -73.06 73.41 -9.00
C GLY A 346 -72.54 73.28 -7.56
N ALA A 347 -72.19 72.06 -7.13
CA ALA A 347 -71.81 71.75 -5.77
C ALA A 347 -70.45 72.35 -5.39
N VAL A 348 -69.53 72.49 -6.37
CA VAL A 348 -68.20 73.04 -6.16
C VAL A 348 -67.81 73.96 -7.33
N PRO A 349 -67.38 75.21 -7.08
CA PRO A 349 -66.83 76.10 -8.12
C PRO A 349 -65.57 75.52 -8.76
N VAL A 350 -65.43 75.66 -10.08
CA VAL A 350 -64.30 75.12 -10.86
C VAL A 350 -62.97 75.67 -10.37
N GLU A 351 -62.92 76.94 -9.97
CA GLU A 351 -61.70 77.60 -9.47
C GLU A 351 -61.17 76.93 -8.19
N MET A 352 -62.06 76.35 -7.38
CA MET A 352 -61.66 75.59 -6.19
C MET A 352 -61.04 74.25 -6.58
N LEU A 353 -61.62 73.55 -7.56
CA LEU A 353 -61.08 72.28 -8.07
C LEU A 353 -59.72 72.46 -8.76
N GLU A 354 -59.53 73.57 -9.48
CA GLU A 354 -58.25 73.93 -10.11
C GLU A 354 -57.17 74.19 -9.06
N ARG A 355 -57.49 74.99 -8.03
CA ARG A 355 -56.56 75.29 -6.93
C ARG A 355 -56.17 74.07 -6.10
N LEU A 356 -57.05 73.09 -5.99
CA LEU A 356 -56.77 71.80 -5.35
C LEU A 356 -55.97 70.85 -6.26
N GLY A 357 -55.69 71.23 -7.52
CA GLY A 357 -54.98 70.40 -8.49
C GLY A 357 -55.80 69.21 -9.01
N LEU A 358 -57.11 69.17 -8.72
CA LEU A 358 -57.98 68.05 -9.06
C LEU A 358 -58.41 68.05 -10.53
N ILE A 359 -58.21 69.15 -11.24
CA ILE A 359 -58.43 69.24 -12.69
C ILE A 359 -57.17 68.87 -13.50
N SER A 360 -55.99 68.93 -12.90
CA SER A 360 -54.76 68.56 -13.59
C SER A 360 -54.65 67.03 -13.77
N PRO A 361 -54.13 66.54 -14.91
CA PRO A 361 -53.88 65.11 -15.08
C PRO A 361 -52.89 64.61 -14.03
N GLU A 362 -53.09 63.38 -13.56
CA GLU A 362 -52.19 62.78 -12.56
C GLU A 362 -50.76 62.64 -13.14
N PRO A 363 -49.70 62.89 -12.34
CA PRO A 363 -48.33 62.61 -12.76
C PRO A 363 -48.16 61.13 -13.12
N PRO A 364 -47.47 60.80 -14.23
CA PRO A 364 -47.31 59.43 -14.67
C PRO A 364 -46.47 58.63 -13.67
N TRP A 365 -46.95 57.44 -13.27
CA TRP A 365 -46.12 56.47 -12.57
C TRP A 365 -45.10 55.87 -13.54
N LEU A 366 -43.81 55.98 -13.22
CA LEU A 366 -42.73 55.43 -14.06
C LEU A 366 -42.33 54.05 -13.54
N VAL A 367 -42.69 53.00 -14.28
CA VAL A 367 -42.22 51.63 -14.02
C VAL A 367 -41.19 51.26 -15.08
N GLU A 368 -39.91 51.25 -14.71
CA GLU A 368 -38.83 50.75 -15.57
C GLU A 368 -38.53 49.29 -15.26
N ALA A 369 -38.92 48.38 -16.15
CA ALA A 369 -38.45 47.01 -16.12
C ALA A 369 -37.08 46.93 -16.79
N ARG A 370 -36.00 46.96 -16.00
CA ARG A 370 -34.66 46.72 -16.52
C ARG A 370 -34.35 45.22 -16.47
N PRO A 371 -33.94 44.59 -17.59
CA PRO A 371 -33.42 43.23 -17.53
C PRO A 371 -32.23 43.19 -16.56
N ARG A 372 -32.23 42.22 -15.64
CA ARG A 372 -31.09 41.98 -14.74
C ARG A 372 -29.91 41.47 -15.58
N GLY A 373 -29.10 42.40 -16.09
CA GLY A 373 -27.92 42.10 -16.89
C GLY A 373 -27.93 42.84 -18.22
N GLY A 374 -27.77 44.17 -18.18
CA GLY A 374 -27.42 44.91 -19.37
C GLY A 374 -26.06 44.45 -19.88
N ILE A 375 -25.99 43.99 -21.14
CA ILE A 375 -24.92 44.27 -22.13
C ILE A 375 -24.93 43.27 -23.31
N LEU A 376 -25.56 42.10 -23.24
CA LEU A 376 -25.57 41.16 -24.38
C LEU A 376 -26.86 41.23 -25.21
N GLN A 377 -27.20 42.42 -25.74
CA GLN A 377 -28.32 42.61 -26.68
C GLN A 377 -28.20 41.80 -27.99
N ASN A 378 -27.05 41.18 -28.25
CA ASN A 378 -26.80 40.33 -29.42
C ASN A 378 -26.72 38.83 -29.09
N SER A 379 -27.11 38.42 -27.87
CA SER A 379 -27.20 37.00 -27.51
C SER A 379 -28.39 36.38 -28.24
N ARG A 380 -28.13 35.77 -29.41
CA ARG A 380 -29.10 34.87 -30.05
C ARG A 380 -29.60 33.86 -29.02
N GLU A 381 -30.91 33.66 -28.95
CA GLU A 381 -31.50 32.67 -28.04
C GLU A 381 -30.98 31.26 -28.38
N VAL A 382 -30.64 30.49 -27.35
CA VAL A 382 -30.20 29.10 -27.51
C VAL A 382 -31.43 28.23 -27.77
N THR A 383 -31.52 27.63 -28.95
CA THR A 383 -32.67 26.81 -29.34
C THR A 383 -32.54 25.35 -28.86
N ALA A 384 -33.67 24.63 -28.83
CA ALA A 384 -33.68 23.19 -28.54
C ALA A 384 -32.81 22.39 -29.53
N GLU A 385 -32.93 22.74 -30.80
CA GLU A 385 -32.23 22.12 -31.91
C GLU A 385 -30.71 22.32 -31.79
N GLN A 386 -30.26 23.48 -31.32
CA GLN A 386 -28.84 23.73 -31.10
C GLN A 386 -28.27 22.86 -29.98
N VAL A 387 -29.00 22.69 -28.87
CA VAL A 387 -28.59 21.80 -27.77
C VAL A 387 -28.54 20.35 -28.26
N ALA A 388 -29.59 19.90 -28.96
CA ALA A 388 -29.67 18.54 -29.50
C ALA A 388 -28.60 18.27 -30.57
N SER A 389 -28.37 19.22 -31.48
CA SER A 389 -27.33 19.13 -32.51
C SER A 389 -25.94 19.08 -31.89
N ALA A 390 -25.66 19.89 -30.86
CA ALA A 390 -24.39 19.84 -30.14
C ALA A 390 -24.22 18.52 -29.39
N ALA A 391 -25.26 18.01 -28.72
CA ALA A 391 -25.21 16.72 -28.05
C ALA A 391 -24.96 15.57 -29.04
N SER A 392 -25.66 15.57 -30.18
CA SER A 392 -25.50 14.59 -31.25
C SER A 392 -24.10 14.61 -31.86
N ALA A 393 -23.60 15.80 -32.23
CA ALA A 393 -22.25 15.99 -32.77
C ALA A 393 -21.16 15.53 -31.77
N LEU A 394 -21.43 15.61 -30.47
CA LEU A 394 -20.53 15.20 -29.41
C LEU A 394 -20.71 13.74 -28.97
N GLY A 395 -21.70 13.02 -29.52
CA GLY A 395 -22.02 11.65 -29.10
C GLY A 395 -22.50 11.56 -27.64
N LEU A 396 -23.14 12.63 -27.15
CA LEU A 396 -23.65 12.79 -25.78
C LEU A 396 -25.18 12.68 -25.73
N GLU A 397 -25.78 12.02 -26.72
CA GLU A 397 -27.20 11.70 -26.68
C GLU A 397 -27.46 10.84 -25.44
N LYS A 398 -28.33 11.34 -24.55
CA LYS A 398 -28.89 10.47 -23.52
C LYS A 398 -29.72 9.46 -24.27
N ASN A 399 -29.27 8.22 -24.31
CA ASN A 399 -30.14 7.11 -24.67
C ASN A 399 -31.24 7.12 -23.60
N ASP A 400 -32.39 7.72 -23.92
CA ASP A 400 -33.62 7.65 -23.13
C ASP A 400 -34.25 6.24 -23.21
N ASP A 401 -33.44 5.24 -23.57
CA ASP A 401 -33.75 3.83 -23.40
C ASP A 401 -33.90 3.58 -21.90
N GLY A 402 -35.16 3.66 -21.46
CA GLY A 402 -35.54 3.73 -20.06
C GLY A 402 -35.14 2.48 -19.31
N ASP A 403 -34.14 2.63 -18.44
CA ASP A 403 -34.04 1.87 -17.21
C ASP A 403 -33.90 2.87 -16.07
N GLY A 404 -35.06 3.31 -15.59
CA GLY A 404 -35.18 4.08 -14.37
C GLY A 404 -34.94 3.20 -13.16
N ASP A 405 -33.69 2.83 -12.88
CA ASP A 405 -33.23 2.53 -11.52
C ASP A 405 -31.70 2.47 -11.49
N GLY A 406 -31.06 3.47 -10.89
CA GLY A 406 -29.60 3.51 -10.86
C GLY A 406 -29.02 4.85 -10.43
N GLY A 407 -29.34 5.27 -9.22
CA GLY A 407 -28.62 6.35 -8.55
C GLY A 407 -27.14 5.98 -8.38
N GLY A 408 -26.30 6.43 -9.30
CA GLY A 408 -24.84 6.36 -9.21
C GLY A 408 -24.25 7.76 -9.35
N GLY A 409 -24.12 8.47 -8.22
CA GLY A 409 -23.46 9.77 -8.17
C GLY A 409 -21.99 9.68 -8.56
N ILE A 410 -21.53 10.68 -9.32
CA ILE A 410 -20.12 11.01 -9.54
C ILE A 410 -19.70 12.07 -8.53
#